data_AF-A0A1G9XEQ9-F1
#
_entry.id   AF-A0A1G9XEQ9-F1
#
_cell.length_a   1.000
_cell.length_b   1.000
_cell.length_c   1.000
_cell.angle_alpha   90.00
_cell.angle_beta   90.00
_cell.angle_gamma   90.00
#
_symmetry.space_group_name_H-M   'P 1'
#
loop_
_entity.id
_entity.type
_entity.pdbx_description
1 polymer ?
#
loop_
_entity_poly.entity_id
_entity_poly.type
_entity_poly.pdbx_seq_one_letter_code
_entity_poly.pdbx_strand_id
1 'polypeptide(L)'
;MEVTLGPTVLDQYDRLSLYNSPYPAHDAGHAVDCYPGDDAAPSPVAGTVRETLTVRAPPRDYADDEDHLLLVDVDVSATPGLSVAGNDGSGPPAVVARVMHVDSPLDPGTRVAVGDDLGELVFPGFFGPWVDPHLHVGFRRPDQHLRRASGSLPLVADIPVEGVPWDGTGEVVATGDTWAMLDAPDHPAPGRFVGLEATDSDGTRVALDGGFRHYDCGGLFDERGSRRDGTGPVRFLGERVGVADGRSVVWDDVTVTANGEPVHGLSLFLARDAGFGAKLVCPDREFAVGDSVTVAVDPT
;
A
#
# COMPACT_ATOMS: atom_id res chain seq x y z
N MET A 1 19.75 -9.10 -1.80
CA MET A 1 18.89 -9.56 -0.69
C MET A 1 17.48 -9.05 -0.94
N GLU A 2 16.47 -9.89 -0.76
CA GLU A 2 15.05 -9.60 -0.98
C GLU A 2 14.26 -10.15 0.22
N VAL A 3 13.23 -9.44 0.66
CA VAL A 3 12.34 -9.87 1.75
C VAL A 3 10.98 -10.26 1.17
N THR A 4 10.47 -11.42 1.55
CA THR A 4 9.11 -11.87 1.21
C THR A 4 8.25 -11.87 2.46
N LEU A 5 7.05 -11.31 2.37
CA LEU A 5 5.99 -11.34 3.38
C LEU A 5 4.81 -12.16 2.85
N GLY A 6 4.42 -13.19 3.58
CA GLY A 6 3.30 -14.06 3.25
C GLY A 6 2.05 -13.81 4.10
N PRO A 7 1.02 -14.66 3.94
CA PRO A 7 -0.31 -14.45 4.52
C PRO A 7 -0.31 -14.31 6.05
N THR A 8 0.55 -15.03 6.78
CA THR A 8 0.59 -14.93 8.26
C THR A 8 0.90 -13.52 8.76
N VAL A 9 1.68 -12.74 8.00
CA VAL A 9 1.96 -11.34 8.32
C VAL A 9 0.88 -10.43 7.75
N LEU A 10 0.52 -10.65 6.48
CA LEU A 10 -0.30 -9.72 5.71
C LEU A 10 -1.81 -9.83 6.00
N ASP A 11 -2.31 -11.00 6.41
CA ASP A 11 -3.72 -11.22 6.79
C ASP A 11 -4.09 -10.58 8.14
N GLN A 12 -3.19 -9.82 8.76
CA GLN A 12 -3.49 -9.00 9.93
C GLN A 12 -4.12 -7.66 9.55
N TYR A 13 -4.07 -7.29 8.26
CA TYR A 13 -4.46 -6.00 7.75
C TYR A 13 -5.61 -6.14 6.77
N ASP A 14 -6.58 -5.24 6.86
CA ASP A 14 -7.74 -5.20 5.98
C ASP A 14 -7.37 -4.73 4.57
N ARG A 15 -6.36 -3.86 4.45
CA ARG A 15 -5.85 -3.40 3.15
C ARG A 15 -4.34 -3.31 3.12
N LEU A 16 -3.79 -3.35 1.92
CA LEU A 16 -2.36 -3.24 1.65
C LEU A 16 -2.12 -2.36 0.41
N SER A 17 -0.99 -1.67 0.37
CA SER A 17 -0.48 -1.03 -0.85
C SER A 17 1.04 -1.03 -0.87
N LEU A 18 1.62 -1.36 -2.02
CA LEU A 18 3.05 -1.21 -2.29
C LEU A 18 3.35 0.06 -3.11
N TYR A 19 2.34 0.74 -3.66
CA TYR A 19 2.52 1.85 -4.61
C TYR A 19 1.69 3.11 -4.33
N ASN A 20 0.83 3.14 -3.31
CA ASN A 20 -0.04 4.27 -2.98
C ASN A 20 0.52 5.15 -1.85
N SER A 21 1.79 5.56 -1.97
CA SER A 21 2.44 6.38 -0.96
C SER A 21 3.53 7.29 -1.55
N PRO A 22 3.78 8.46 -0.95
CA PRO A 22 4.76 9.41 -1.43
C PRO A 22 6.20 9.02 -1.08
N TYR A 23 6.41 7.97 -0.29
CA TYR A 23 7.75 7.57 0.14
C TYR A 23 8.51 6.87 -0.99
N PRO A 24 9.80 7.20 -1.24
CA PRO A 24 10.56 6.63 -2.37
C PRO A 24 10.71 5.10 -2.41
N ALA A 25 10.38 4.40 -1.32
CA ALA A 25 10.34 2.94 -1.34
C ALA A 25 9.19 2.41 -2.20
N HIS A 26 8.09 3.17 -2.35
CA HIS A 26 6.92 2.78 -3.12
C HIS A 26 7.14 2.91 -4.64
N ASP A 27 8.09 3.74 -5.08
CA ASP A 27 8.47 3.88 -6.50
C ASP A 27 8.81 2.52 -7.18
N ALA A 28 9.22 1.52 -6.39
CA ALA A 28 9.53 0.17 -6.85
C ALA A 28 8.86 -0.95 -6.00
N GLY A 29 7.90 -0.61 -5.15
CA GLY A 29 7.27 -1.56 -4.22
C GLY A 29 8.25 -2.20 -3.24
N HIS A 30 9.22 -1.44 -2.73
CA HIS A 30 10.21 -1.88 -1.73
C HIS A 30 9.74 -1.64 -0.27
N ALA A 31 8.51 -1.18 -0.10
CA ALA A 31 7.80 -1.09 1.16
C ALA A 31 6.34 -1.45 0.94
N VAL A 32 5.63 -1.73 2.02
CA VAL A 32 4.19 -1.96 2.03
C VAL A 32 3.56 -1.09 3.11
N ASP A 33 2.48 -0.42 2.75
CA ASP A 33 1.58 0.24 3.68
C ASP A 33 0.51 -0.78 4.08
N CYS A 34 0.40 -1.01 5.38
CA CYS A 34 -0.47 -2.00 5.99
C CYS A 34 -1.59 -1.29 6.77
N TYR A 35 -2.83 -1.42 6.28
CA TYR A 35 -4.00 -0.76 6.85
C TYR A 35 -4.78 -1.74 7.72
N PRO A 36 -4.78 -1.58 9.06
CA PRO A 36 -5.44 -2.52 9.96
C PRO A 36 -6.97 -2.45 9.90
N GLY A 37 -7.53 -1.33 9.42
CA GLY A 37 -8.99 -1.13 9.32
C GLY A 37 -9.60 -0.50 10.58
N ASP A 38 -8.82 -0.40 11.65
CA ASP A 38 -9.15 0.26 12.91
C ASP A 38 -7.92 1.04 13.44
N ASP A 39 -7.96 1.44 14.70
CA ASP A 39 -6.89 2.21 15.35
C ASP A 39 -5.73 1.32 15.86
N ALA A 40 -5.75 0.00 15.62
CA ALA A 40 -4.71 -0.90 16.10
C ALA A 40 -3.41 -0.76 15.29
N ALA A 41 -2.26 -1.06 15.91
CA ALA A 41 -0.97 -1.10 15.21
C ALA A 41 -0.30 -2.47 15.35
N PRO A 42 -0.86 -3.56 14.77
CA PRO A 42 -0.31 -4.91 14.94
C PRO A 42 1.05 -5.03 14.26
N SER A 43 2.03 -5.59 14.98
CA SER A 43 3.39 -5.72 14.50
C SER A 43 3.49 -6.65 13.28
N PRO A 44 4.13 -6.22 12.17
CA PRO A 44 4.34 -7.06 10.99
C PRO A 44 5.46 -8.10 11.21
N VAL A 45 6.24 -7.97 12.29
CA VAL A 45 7.43 -8.79 12.53
C VAL A 45 7.57 -9.19 14.00
N ALA A 46 8.20 -10.33 14.24
CA ALA A 46 8.77 -10.64 15.55
C ALA A 46 10.23 -10.17 15.60
N GLY A 47 10.68 -9.71 16.77
CA GLY A 47 12.06 -9.25 16.91
C GLY A 47 12.30 -8.47 18.19
N THR A 48 13.37 -7.68 18.18
CA THR A 48 13.73 -6.80 19.29
C THR A 48 13.74 -5.36 18.81
N VAL A 49 13.04 -4.48 19.53
CA VAL A 49 13.06 -3.04 19.30
C VAL A 49 14.49 -2.56 19.43
N ARG A 50 15.01 -1.95 18.37
CA ARG A 50 16.37 -1.44 18.28
C ARG A 50 16.43 0.03 18.66
N GLU A 51 15.50 0.82 18.13
CA GLU A 51 15.48 2.27 18.27
C GLU A 51 14.10 2.81 17.89
N THR A 52 13.63 3.82 18.61
CA THR A 52 12.49 4.67 18.23
C THR A 52 12.99 6.08 17.92
N LEU A 53 12.46 6.70 16.87
CA LEU A 53 12.83 8.03 16.42
C LEU A 53 11.58 8.84 16.12
N THR A 54 11.55 10.09 16.60
CA THR A 54 10.53 11.08 16.24
C THR A 54 11.12 12.10 15.29
N VAL A 55 10.38 12.45 14.23
CA VAL A 55 10.74 13.48 13.25
C VAL A 55 9.59 14.45 13.10
N ARG A 56 9.89 15.71 12.78
CA ARG A 56 8.83 16.69 12.49
C ARG A 56 8.26 16.43 11.10
N ALA A 57 6.93 16.43 11.02
CA ALA A 57 6.20 16.40 9.78
C ALA A 57 6.04 17.82 9.20
N PRO A 58 5.75 17.95 7.89
CA PRO A 58 5.32 19.22 7.31
C PRO A 58 4.04 19.70 8.00
N PRO A 59 3.94 20.99 8.38
CA PRO A 59 2.76 21.50 9.06
C PRO A 59 1.54 21.47 8.14
N ARG A 60 0.47 20.84 8.61
CA ARG A 60 -0.85 20.77 7.95
C ARG A 60 -1.94 20.87 9.03
N ASP A 61 -2.99 21.63 8.78
CA ASP A 61 -4.08 21.82 9.76
C ASP A 61 -4.87 20.54 10.06
N TYR A 62 -4.74 19.51 9.20
CA TYR A 62 -5.41 18.22 9.29
C TYR A 62 -4.51 17.08 9.78
N ALA A 63 -3.24 17.33 10.11
CA ALA A 63 -2.25 16.29 10.36
C ALA A 63 -1.46 16.52 11.65
N ASP A 64 -0.87 15.46 12.17
CA ASP A 64 0.04 15.52 13.30
C ASP A 64 1.35 16.25 12.92
N ASP A 65 1.92 16.96 13.91
CA ASP A 65 3.18 17.70 13.76
C ASP A 65 4.41 16.79 13.70
N GLU A 66 4.26 15.52 14.08
CA GLU A 66 5.33 14.55 14.22
C GLU A 66 5.01 13.23 13.50
N ASP A 67 6.06 12.58 13.01
CA ASP A 67 6.04 11.22 12.47
C ASP A 67 7.08 10.39 13.22
N HIS A 68 6.87 9.08 13.27
CA HIS A 68 7.60 8.16 14.12
C HIS A 68 8.19 7.03 13.28
N LEU A 69 9.40 6.61 13.65
CA LEU A 69 10.10 5.47 13.06
C LEU A 69 10.53 4.52 14.18
N LEU A 70 9.95 3.33 14.16
CA LEU A 70 10.34 2.19 14.97
C LEU A 70 11.27 1.27 14.15
N LEU A 71 12.45 1.00 14.67
CA LEU A 71 13.39 0.03 14.13
C LEU A 71 13.33 -1.27 14.93
N VAL A 72 13.14 -2.40 14.26
CA VAL A 72 13.11 -3.73 14.89
C VAL A 72 14.19 -4.60 14.24
N ASP A 73 15.12 -5.11 15.04
CA ASP A 73 16.01 -6.19 14.62
C ASP A 73 15.18 -7.48 14.51
N VAL A 74 14.94 -7.94 13.28
CA VAL A 74 13.95 -8.98 12.97
C VAL A 74 14.48 -10.36 13.36
N ASP A 75 13.68 -11.11 14.12
CA ASP A 75 13.86 -12.54 14.26
C ASP A 75 13.08 -13.25 13.14
N VAL A 76 13.80 -13.58 12.06
CA VAL A 76 13.22 -14.26 10.88
C VAL A 76 12.60 -15.61 11.28
N SER A 77 13.16 -16.32 12.26
CA SER A 77 12.66 -17.62 12.68
C SER A 77 11.38 -17.53 13.51
N ALA A 78 11.19 -16.41 14.21
CA ALA A 78 10.00 -16.10 14.98
C ALA A 78 8.95 -15.30 14.19
N THR A 79 9.24 -14.94 12.93
CA THR A 79 8.32 -14.21 12.04
C THR A 79 7.75 -15.16 10.98
N PRO A 80 6.72 -15.96 11.29
CA PRO A 80 6.11 -16.86 10.32
C PRO A 80 5.59 -16.07 9.10
N GLY A 81 5.81 -16.60 7.91
CA GLY A 81 5.46 -15.91 6.66
C GLY A 81 6.51 -14.90 6.18
N LEU A 82 7.56 -14.62 6.94
CA LEU A 82 8.69 -13.82 6.45
C LEU A 82 9.84 -14.73 6.01
N SER A 83 10.40 -14.45 4.83
CA SER A 83 11.65 -15.07 4.39
C SER A 83 12.58 -14.05 3.75
N VAL A 84 13.89 -14.34 3.79
CA VAL A 84 14.92 -13.46 3.24
C VAL A 84 15.80 -14.25 2.28
N ALA A 85 15.85 -13.83 1.02
CA ALA A 85 16.65 -14.46 -0.03
C ALA A 85 17.91 -13.64 -0.36
N GLY A 86 18.91 -14.30 -0.95
CA GLY A 86 20.12 -13.65 -1.48
C GLY A 86 21.09 -13.14 -0.41
N ASN A 87 21.32 -13.95 0.64
CA ASN A 87 22.39 -13.72 1.61
C ASN A 87 23.73 -14.20 1.03
N ASP A 88 24.84 -13.55 1.42
CA ASP A 88 26.20 -13.84 0.92
C ASP A 88 26.85 -15.10 1.52
N GLY A 89 26.10 -15.85 2.34
CA GLY A 89 26.55 -17.08 2.99
C GLY A 89 27.35 -16.86 4.28
N SER A 90 27.49 -15.62 4.76
CA SER A 90 28.26 -15.29 5.96
C SER A 90 27.54 -15.55 7.30
N GLY A 91 26.30 -16.05 7.27
CA GLY A 91 25.51 -16.35 8.48
C GLY A 91 24.01 -16.49 8.18
N PRO A 92 23.15 -16.55 9.21
CA PRO A 92 21.71 -16.37 9.01
C PRO A 92 21.43 -14.97 8.43
N PRO A 93 20.41 -14.81 7.57
CA PRO A 93 20.06 -13.49 7.06
C PRO A 93 19.65 -12.58 8.21
N ALA A 94 20.27 -11.41 8.30
CA ALA A 94 19.93 -10.38 9.26
C ALA A 94 19.28 -9.20 8.52
N VAL A 95 18.09 -8.79 8.97
CA VAL A 95 17.37 -7.64 8.45
C VAL A 95 16.79 -6.82 9.61
N VAL A 96 16.67 -5.52 9.37
CA VAL A 96 16.02 -4.56 10.27
C VAL A 96 14.75 -4.09 9.61
N ALA A 97 13.61 -4.25 10.28
CA ALA A 97 12.35 -3.66 9.86
C ALA A 97 12.33 -2.18 10.27
N ARG A 98 11.86 -1.34 9.35
CA ARG A 98 11.46 0.05 9.58
C ARG A 98 9.95 0.05 9.56
N VAL A 99 9.35 0.38 10.69
CA VAL A 99 7.90 0.55 10.84
C VAL A 99 7.66 2.03 11.15
N MET A 100 6.88 2.72 10.31
CA MET A 100 6.59 4.14 10.46
C MET A 100 5.10 4.39 10.73
N HIS A 101 4.76 5.63 11.11
CA HIS A 101 3.41 6.10 11.40
C HIS A 101 2.78 5.46 12.64
N VAL A 102 3.62 5.13 13.62
CA VAL A 102 3.17 4.63 14.93
C VAL A 102 3.99 5.28 16.04
N ASP A 103 3.31 6.00 16.95
CA ASP A 103 3.91 6.45 18.20
C ASP A 103 3.97 5.28 19.19
N SER A 104 5.16 4.71 19.30
CA SER A 104 5.39 3.48 20.05
C SER A 104 5.88 3.78 21.47
N PRO A 105 5.22 3.25 22.52
CA PRO A 105 5.69 3.37 23.90
C PRO A 105 6.83 2.38 24.22
N LEU A 106 7.28 1.58 23.26
CA LEU A 106 8.22 0.49 23.48
C LEU A 106 9.66 0.99 23.59
N ASP A 107 10.35 0.56 24.66
CA ASP A 107 11.77 0.86 24.87
C ASP A 107 12.68 0.00 23.98
N PRO A 108 13.87 0.51 23.56
CA PRO A 108 14.92 -0.32 22.99
C PRO A 108 15.26 -1.54 23.86
N GLY A 109 15.35 -2.71 23.23
CA GLY A 109 15.54 -4.01 23.89
C GLY A 109 14.23 -4.76 24.16
N THR A 110 13.07 -4.12 23.99
CA THR A 110 11.76 -4.79 24.10
C THR A 110 11.59 -5.82 23.00
N ARG A 111 11.11 -7.02 23.34
CA ARG A 111 10.77 -8.05 22.36
C ARG A 111 9.30 -7.94 21.95
N VAL A 112 9.06 -8.06 20.66
CA VAL A 112 7.72 -8.07 20.06
C VAL A 112 7.52 -9.35 19.27
N ALA A 113 6.31 -9.89 19.29
CA ALA A 113 5.84 -10.94 18.40
C ALA A 113 5.06 -10.33 17.21
N VAL A 114 4.82 -11.14 16.18
CA VAL A 114 3.88 -10.77 15.11
C VAL A 114 2.49 -10.58 15.72
N GLY A 115 1.86 -9.44 15.43
CA GLY A 115 0.54 -9.07 15.93
C GLY A 115 0.51 -8.40 17.30
N ASP A 116 1.64 -8.27 17.98
CA ASP A 116 1.71 -7.44 19.18
C ASP A 116 1.41 -5.98 18.83
N ASP A 117 0.70 -5.28 19.70
CA ASP A 117 0.38 -3.87 19.55
C ASP A 117 1.65 -3.01 19.66
N LEU A 118 1.92 -2.23 18.61
CA LEU A 118 3.09 -1.36 18.53
C LEU A 118 2.85 0.03 19.13
N GLY A 119 1.61 0.44 19.36
CA GLY A 119 1.28 1.78 19.86
C GLY A 119 0.15 2.45 19.07
N GLU A 120 0.15 3.78 19.08
CA GLU A 120 -0.91 4.58 18.46
C GLU A 120 -0.53 4.96 17.02
N LEU A 121 -1.40 4.69 16.05
CA LEU A 121 -1.19 5.17 14.68
C LEU A 121 -1.23 6.69 14.64
N VAL A 122 -0.32 7.30 13.88
CA VAL A 122 -0.29 8.75 13.67
C VAL A 122 -0.56 9.09 12.20
N PHE A 123 -1.06 10.29 11.96
CA PHE A 123 -1.36 10.80 10.62
C PHE A 123 -0.52 12.04 10.31
N PRO A 124 0.75 11.87 9.91
CA PRO A 124 1.65 13.00 9.70
C PRO A 124 1.41 13.71 8.37
N GLY A 125 1.74 15.01 8.31
CA GLY A 125 1.55 15.88 7.14
C GLY A 125 2.37 15.56 5.88
N PHE A 126 2.95 14.36 5.77
CA PHE A 126 3.60 13.85 4.57
C PHE A 126 2.61 13.30 3.53
N PHE A 127 1.40 12.92 3.95
CA PHE A 127 0.37 12.33 3.10
C PHE A 127 -0.70 13.33 2.66
N GLY A 128 -1.45 12.96 1.63
CA GLY A 128 -2.69 13.65 1.29
C GLY A 128 -3.80 13.32 2.30
N PRO A 129 -4.76 14.24 2.53
CA PRO A 129 -5.85 14.08 3.50
C PRO A 129 -6.87 12.97 3.15
N TRP A 130 -6.65 12.24 2.06
CA TRP A 130 -7.44 11.09 1.64
C TRP A 130 -6.84 9.74 2.03
N VAL A 131 -5.67 9.73 2.67
CA VAL A 131 -5.00 8.51 3.11
C VAL A 131 -5.60 8.05 4.44
N ASP A 132 -5.85 6.75 4.57
CA ASP A 132 -6.31 6.16 5.83
C ASP A 132 -5.09 5.85 6.73
N PRO A 133 -5.23 5.85 8.08
CA PRO A 133 -4.14 5.45 8.99
C PRO A 133 -3.60 4.04 8.67
N HIS A 134 -2.28 3.89 8.71
CA HIS A 134 -1.58 2.65 8.34
C HIS A 134 -0.19 2.57 8.94
N LEU A 135 0.40 1.38 8.92
CA LEU A 135 1.83 1.19 9.15
C LEU A 135 2.58 1.17 7.82
N HIS A 136 3.61 2.00 7.67
CA HIS A 136 4.53 1.88 6.55
C HIS A 136 5.70 0.97 6.92
N VAL A 137 5.91 -0.11 6.16
CA VAL A 137 6.86 -1.18 6.49
C VAL A 137 7.89 -1.39 5.38
N GLY A 138 9.17 -1.23 5.70
CA GLY A 138 10.29 -1.53 4.80
C GLY A 138 11.44 -2.22 5.52
N PHE A 139 12.34 -2.88 4.77
CA PHE A 139 13.42 -3.67 5.36
C PHE A 139 14.80 -3.19 4.93
N ARG A 140 15.80 -3.33 5.79
CA ARG A 140 17.20 -3.01 5.50
C ARG A 140 18.15 -4.07 6.01
N ARG A 141 19.33 -4.12 5.41
CA ARG A 141 20.48 -4.78 6.03
C ARG A 141 20.98 -3.96 7.22
N PRO A 142 21.47 -4.60 8.29
CA PRO A 142 21.95 -3.91 9.49
C PRO A 142 23.11 -2.92 9.25
N ASP A 143 23.87 -3.08 8.17
CA ASP A 143 25.02 -2.24 7.78
C ASP A 143 24.60 -0.98 6.99
N GLN A 144 23.33 -0.87 6.58
CA GLN A 144 22.83 0.30 5.86
C GLN A 144 22.50 1.46 6.81
N HIS A 145 22.32 2.66 6.24
CA HIS A 145 21.76 3.79 6.98
C HIS A 145 20.31 3.53 7.35
N LEU A 146 20.06 3.09 8.58
CA LEU A 146 18.75 2.64 9.04
C LEU A 146 17.69 3.74 9.16
N ARG A 147 18.09 5.02 9.15
CA ARG A 147 17.19 6.17 9.36
C ARG A 147 16.77 6.90 8.08
N ARG A 148 17.49 6.74 6.97
CA ARG A 148 17.16 7.40 5.70
C ARG A 148 15.84 6.83 5.14
N ALA A 149 15.02 7.67 4.51
CA ALA A 149 13.79 7.23 3.84
C ALA A 149 14.08 6.24 2.69
N SER A 150 15.09 6.51 1.86
CA SER A 150 15.47 5.65 0.72
C SER A 150 16.49 4.56 1.08
N GLY A 151 16.45 3.44 0.35
CA GLY A 151 17.39 2.32 0.53
C GLY A 151 16.80 1.05 1.15
N SER A 152 15.46 0.93 1.18
CA SER A 152 14.79 -0.32 1.52
C SER A 152 15.15 -1.44 0.53
N LEU A 153 15.22 -2.66 1.04
CA LEU A 153 15.41 -3.86 0.23
C LEU A 153 14.18 -4.13 -0.63
N PRO A 154 14.34 -4.81 -1.79
CA PRO A 154 13.21 -5.34 -2.54
C PRO A 154 12.28 -6.16 -1.64
N LEU A 155 10.98 -5.88 -1.76
CA LEU A 155 9.92 -6.52 -1.01
C LEU A 155 9.01 -7.31 -1.95
N VAL A 156 8.57 -8.47 -1.51
CA VAL A 156 7.58 -9.30 -2.18
C VAL A 156 6.43 -9.56 -1.21
N ALA A 157 5.24 -9.07 -1.55
CA ALA A 157 4.00 -9.55 -0.97
C ALA A 157 3.59 -10.85 -1.67
N ASP A 158 3.68 -11.97 -0.95
CA ASP A 158 3.41 -13.34 -1.41
C ASP A 158 2.03 -13.79 -0.93
N ILE A 159 1.03 -13.07 -1.43
CA ILE A 159 -0.40 -13.32 -1.20
C ILE A 159 -1.09 -13.39 -2.55
N PRO A 160 -1.98 -14.35 -2.80
CA PRO A 160 -2.77 -14.37 -4.03
C PRO A 160 -3.73 -13.17 -4.03
N VAL A 161 -3.81 -12.49 -5.18
CA VAL A 161 -4.72 -11.35 -5.37
C VAL A 161 -5.54 -11.56 -6.64
N GLU A 162 -6.86 -11.45 -6.48
CA GLU A 162 -7.80 -11.48 -7.60
C GLU A 162 -8.09 -10.07 -8.10
N GLY A 163 -8.06 -9.88 -9.43
CA GLY A 163 -8.59 -8.67 -10.06
C GLY A 163 -10.11 -8.74 -10.16
N VAL A 164 -10.81 -7.77 -9.59
CA VAL A 164 -12.28 -7.70 -9.63
C VAL A 164 -12.71 -6.77 -10.77
N PRO A 165 -13.46 -7.28 -11.76
CA PRO A 165 -13.96 -6.46 -12.86
C PRO A 165 -14.81 -5.30 -12.35
N TRP A 166 -14.56 -4.12 -12.90
CA TRP A 166 -15.35 -2.92 -12.63
C TRP A 166 -15.58 -2.17 -13.94
N ASP A 167 -16.82 -1.71 -14.15
CA ASP A 167 -17.20 -0.96 -15.34
C ASP A 167 -17.10 0.56 -15.16
N GLY A 168 -16.56 1.00 -14.02
CA GLY A 168 -16.44 2.41 -13.65
C GLY A 168 -17.65 2.97 -12.92
N THR A 169 -18.73 2.21 -12.73
CA THR A 169 -19.95 2.73 -12.09
C THR A 169 -20.07 2.35 -10.62
N GLY A 170 -20.72 3.21 -9.82
CA GLY A 170 -21.03 2.92 -8.41
C GLY A 170 -21.83 4.03 -7.75
N GLU A 171 -22.36 3.76 -6.56
CA GLU A 171 -23.01 4.74 -5.68
C GLU A 171 -22.04 5.19 -4.57
N VAL A 172 -22.04 6.48 -4.25
CA VAL A 172 -21.22 7.01 -3.16
C VAL A 172 -21.80 6.54 -1.82
N VAL A 173 -21.01 5.77 -1.06
CA VAL A 173 -21.39 5.24 0.26
C VAL A 173 -20.70 5.93 1.43
N ALA A 174 -19.55 6.57 1.18
CA ALA A 174 -18.85 7.36 2.17
C ALA A 174 -18.09 8.51 1.52
N THR A 175 -17.90 9.59 2.27
CA THR A 175 -17.22 10.81 1.80
C THR A 175 -16.34 11.35 2.91
N GLY A 176 -15.19 11.91 2.53
CA GLY A 176 -14.42 12.85 3.35
C GLY A 176 -14.17 14.14 2.58
N ASP A 177 -13.48 15.09 3.20
CA ASP A 177 -13.26 16.42 2.61
C ASP A 177 -12.57 16.40 1.23
N THR A 178 -11.85 15.32 0.91
CA THR A 178 -11.05 15.19 -0.32
C THR A 178 -11.24 13.87 -1.06
N TRP A 179 -12.22 13.06 -0.66
CA TRP A 179 -12.42 11.73 -1.24
C TRP A 179 -13.88 11.28 -1.18
N ALA A 180 -14.25 10.36 -2.07
CA ALA A 180 -15.52 9.66 -2.03
C ALA A 180 -15.29 8.16 -2.29
N MET A 181 -15.96 7.29 -1.53
CA MET A 181 -15.93 5.85 -1.73
C MET A 181 -17.17 5.41 -2.49
N LEU A 182 -16.95 4.67 -3.58
CA LEU A 182 -18.00 4.00 -4.32
C LEU A 182 -18.18 2.57 -3.78
N ASP A 183 -19.42 2.08 -3.76
CA ASP A 183 -19.78 0.73 -3.32
C ASP A 183 -19.41 -0.38 -4.31
N ALA A 184 -18.96 -0.02 -5.51
CA ALA A 184 -18.67 -0.95 -6.58
C ALA A 184 -17.20 -0.90 -7.01
N PRO A 185 -16.63 -2.05 -7.40
CA PRO A 185 -17.26 -3.38 -7.41
C PRO A 185 -17.33 -4.02 -6.01
N ASP A 186 -18.31 -4.89 -5.79
CA ASP A 186 -18.43 -5.68 -4.56
C ASP A 186 -17.25 -6.63 -4.38
N HIS A 187 -16.84 -6.84 -3.11
CA HIS A 187 -15.89 -7.90 -2.79
C HIS A 187 -16.50 -9.30 -3.03
N PRO A 188 -15.95 -10.15 -3.92
CA PRO A 188 -16.57 -11.43 -4.26
C PRO A 188 -16.50 -12.48 -3.13
N ALA A 189 -15.43 -12.47 -2.34
CA ALA A 189 -15.26 -13.37 -1.19
C ALA A 189 -14.41 -12.74 -0.06
N PRO A 190 -15.00 -11.91 0.82
CA PRO A 190 -14.26 -11.23 1.90
C PRO A 190 -13.38 -12.17 2.72
N GLY A 191 -12.21 -11.66 3.13
CA GLY A 191 -11.15 -12.41 3.80
C GLY A 191 -9.99 -12.80 2.88
N ARG A 192 -10.11 -12.61 1.55
CA ARG A 192 -9.04 -12.77 0.55
C ARG A 192 -8.68 -11.41 -0.03
N PHE A 193 -7.43 -11.20 -0.41
CA PHE A 193 -7.07 -9.94 -1.06
C PHE A 193 -7.57 -9.87 -2.50
N VAL A 194 -8.15 -8.73 -2.84
CA VAL A 194 -8.61 -8.37 -4.19
C VAL A 194 -8.20 -6.94 -4.51
N GLY A 195 -8.14 -6.61 -5.80
CA GLY A 195 -7.96 -5.22 -6.27
C GLY A 195 -8.74 -4.99 -7.55
N LEU A 196 -8.82 -3.74 -8.02
CA LEU A 196 -9.54 -3.43 -9.27
C LEU A 196 -8.84 -4.10 -10.46
N GLU A 197 -9.62 -4.78 -11.31
CA GLU A 197 -9.09 -5.51 -12.46
C GLU A 197 -8.54 -4.56 -13.53
N ALA A 198 -7.32 -4.82 -13.96
CA ALA A 198 -6.74 -4.35 -15.21
C ALA A 198 -6.36 -5.54 -16.09
N THR A 199 -5.98 -5.24 -17.32
CA THR A 199 -5.47 -6.23 -18.28
C THR A 199 -4.04 -5.87 -18.67
N ASP A 200 -3.13 -6.85 -18.59
CA ASP A 200 -1.75 -6.68 -19.06
C ASP A 200 -1.60 -6.91 -20.57
N SER A 201 -0.36 -6.86 -21.06
CA SER A 201 -0.05 -6.98 -22.49
C SER A 201 -0.44 -8.31 -23.12
N ASP A 202 -0.51 -9.37 -22.32
CA ASP A 202 -0.86 -10.72 -22.78
C ASP A 202 -2.38 -10.97 -22.72
N GLY A 203 -3.16 -9.98 -22.28
CA GLY A 203 -4.58 -10.13 -22.04
C GLY A 203 -4.89 -10.78 -20.68
N THR A 204 -3.90 -10.88 -19.79
CA THR A 204 -4.09 -11.48 -18.46
C THR A 204 -4.74 -10.48 -17.53
N ARG A 205 -5.73 -10.95 -16.76
CA ARG A 205 -6.39 -10.18 -15.71
C ARG A 205 -5.49 -10.07 -14.50
N VAL A 206 -5.33 -8.85 -14.00
CA VAL A 206 -4.43 -8.50 -12.89
C VAL A 206 -5.12 -7.49 -11.99
N ALA A 207 -4.76 -7.45 -10.72
CA ALA A 207 -5.22 -6.42 -9.80
C ALA A 207 -4.26 -5.22 -9.83
N LEU A 208 -4.83 -4.01 -9.79
CA LEU A 208 -4.08 -2.75 -9.67
C LEU A 208 -3.84 -2.35 -8.21
N ASP A 209 -2.71 -1.70 -7.99
CA ASP A 209 -2.33 -1.03 -6.75
C ASP A 209 -1.68 0.32 -7.07
N GLY A 210 -1.86 1.32 -6.20
CA GLY A 210 -1.21 2.63 -6.32
C GLY A 210 -2.14 3.84 -6.40
N GLY A 211 -1.53 5.02 -6.35
CA GLY A 211 -2.25 6.29 -6.47
C GLY A 211 -2.44 6.71 -7.92
N PHE A 212 -3.49 6.20 -8.57
CA PHE A 212 -3.76 6.44 -10.00
C PHE A 212 -4.62 7.70 -10.20
N ARG A 213 -4.11 8.89 -10.49
CA ARG A 213 -2.82 9.25 -11.09
C ARG A 213 -2.05 10.27 -10.25
N HIS A 214 -2.31 10.33 -8.95
CA HIS A 214 -1.67 11.29 -8.04
C HIS A 214 -0.25 10.89 -7.62
N TYR A 215 0.19 9.68 -8.00
CA TYR A 215 1.59 9.26 -8.03
C TYR A 215 1.98 8.86 -9.45
N ASP A 216 3.29 8.80 -9.72
CA ASP A 216 3.82 8.49 -11.05
C ASP A 216 3.82 6.99 -11.39
N CYS A 217 3.63 6.13 -10.39
CA CYS A 217 3.75 4.68 -10.54
C CYS A 217 2.68 3.88 -9.79
N GLY A 218 2.56 2.60 -10.16
CA GLY A 218 1.65 1.63 -9.60
C GLY A 218 2.18 0.21 -9.59
N GLY A 219 1.33 -0.70 -9.13
CA GLY A 219 1.64 -2.12 -9.01
C GLY A 219 0.61 -3.01 -9.70
N LEU A 220 1.08 -4.17 -10.16
CA LEU A 220 0.26 -5.28 -10.64
C LEU A 220 0.41 -6.49 -9.74
N PHE A 221 -0.71 -7.14 -9.43
CA PHE A 221 -0.78 -8.37 -8.65
C PHE A 221 -1.61 -9.44 -9.37
N ASP A 222 -1.31 -10.71 -9.11
CA ASP A 222 -2.16 -11.84 -9.50
C ASP A 222 -2.15 -12.95 -8.43
N GLU A 223 -2.59 -14.16 -8.80
CA GLU A 223 -2.58 -15.36 -7.95
C GLU A 223 -1.18 -15.75 -7.42
N ARG A 224 -0.10 -15.22 -8.01
CA ARG A 224 1.30 -15.39 -7.55
C ARG A 224 1.77 -14.22 -6.70
N GLY A 225 0.84 -13.35 -6.29
CA GLY A 225 1.09 -12.11 -5.56
C GLY A 225 1.81 -11.06 -6.38
N SER A 226 2.81 -10.43 -5.75
CA SER A 226 3.57 -9.33 -6.35
C SER A 226 4.69 -9.77 -7.30
N ARG A 227 4.94 -11.08 -7.46
CA ARG A 227 6.00 -11.56 -8.37
C ARG A 227 5.48 -11.58 -9.79
N ARG A 228 6.04 -10.71 -10.63
CA ARG A 228 5.74 -10.65 -12.06
C ARG A 228 7.01 -10.41 -12.87
N ASP A 229 7.03 -10.99 -14.06
CA ASP A 229 8.03 -10.78 -15.08
C ASP A 229 7.36 -10.24 -16.35
N GLY A 230 8.16 -9.66 -17.24
CA GLY A 230 7.70 -9.16 -18.54
C GLY A 230 7.47 -7.65 -18.55
N THR A 231 7.28 -7.12 -19.75
CA THR A 231 7.11 -5.69 -19.97
C THR A 231 6.00 -5.48 -20.98
N GLY A 232 5.09 -4.55 -20.72
CA GLY A 232 4.02 -4.28 -21.68
C GLY A 232 2.95 -3.31 -21.22
N PRO A 233 2.05 -2.88 -22.13
CA PRO A 233 0.97 -1.96 -21.78
C PRO A 233 0.01 -2.55 -20.75
N VAL A 234 -0.49 -1.68 -19.86
CA VAL A 234 -1.57 -1.97 -18.93
C VAL A 234 -2.82 -1.24 -19.37
N ARG A 235 -3.96 -1.92 -19.32
CA ARG A 235 -5.28 -1.34 -19.64
C ARG A 235 -6.22 -1.40 -18.46
N PHE A 236 -6.92 -0.31 -18.22
CA PHE A 236 -7.92 -0.16 -17.15
C PHE A 236 -9.08 0.68 -17.67
N LEU A 237 -10.31 0.27 -17.38
CA LEU A 237 -11.54 0.89 -17.92
C LEU A 237 -11.52 1.08 -19.45
N GLY A 238 -10.96 0.09 -20.15
CA GLY A 238 -10.86 0.08 -21.63
C GLY A 238 -9.66 0.84 -22.21
N GLU A 239 -9.10 1.80 -21.45
CA GLU A 239 -8.00 2.64 -21.91
C GLU A 239 -6.64 2.11 -21.50
N ARG A 240 -5.60 2.49 -22.24
CA ARG A 240 -4.21 2.23 -21.83
C ARG A 240 -3.84 3.25 -20.75
N VAL A 241 -3.38 2.75 -19.61
CA VAL A 241 -3.09 3.59 -18.42
C VAL A 241 -1.62 3.59 -18.02
N GLY A 242 -0.78 2.77 -18.66
CA GLY A 242 0.65 2.75 -18.38
C GLY A 242 1.42 1.62 -19.07
N VAL A 243 2.67 1.45 -18.64
CA VAL A 243 3.54 0.33 -19.02
C VAL A 243 4.07 -0.36 -17.77
N ALA A 244 3.83 -1.66 -17.67
CA ALA A 244 4.43 -2.50 -16.66
C ALA A 244 5.86 -2.91 -17.05
N ASP A 245 6.76 -2.92 -16.08
CA ASP A 245 8.03 -3.64 -16.09
C ASP A 245 8.09 -4.52 -14.82
N GLY A 246 7.96 -5.83 -15.01
CA GLY A 246 7.62 -6.76 -13.95
C GLY A 246 6.27 -6.42 -13.33
N ARG A 247 6.26 -6.09 -12.04
CA ARG A 247 5.05 -5.64 -11.33
C ARG A 247 4.85 -4.13 -11.34
N SER A 248 5.89 -3.34 -11.56
CA SER A 248 5.82 -1.88 -11.45
C SER A 248 5.25 -1.31 -12.72
N VAL A 249 4.26 -0.43 -12.60
CA VAL A 249 3.66 0.30 -13.72
C VAL A 249 4.11 1.75 -13.66
N VAL A 250 4.59 2.28 -14.78
CA VAL A 250 4.70 3.72 -14.98
C VAL A 250 3.41 4.18 -15.64
N TRP A 251 2.69 5.08 -14.98
CA TRP A 251 1.42 5.57 -15.52
C TRP A 251 1.64 6.44 -16.75
N ASP A 252 0.72 6.35 -17.69
CA ASP A 252 0.63 7.30 -18.80
C ASP A 252 0.00 8.62 -18.29
N ASP A 253 0.20 9.70 -19.05
CA ASP A 253 -0.58 10.92 -18.86
C ASP A 253 -2.01 10.68 -19.35
N VAL A 254 -2.94 10.53 -18.42
CA VAL A 254 -4.37 10.27 -18.66
C VAL A 254 -5.20 11.11 -17.71
N THR A 255 -6.43 11.43 -18.03
CA THR A 255 -7.34 12.13 -17.10
C THR A 255 -8.33 11.14 -16.53
N VAL A 256 -8.45 11.09 -15.20
CA VAL A 256 -9.55 10.36 -14.55
C VAL A 256 -10.72 11.32 -14.42
N THR A 257 -11.90 10.91 -14.87
CA THR A 257 -13.13 11.71 -14.76
C THR A 257 -14.16 10.96 -13.93
N ALA A 258 -15.00 11.71 -13.23
CA ALA A 258 -16.19 11.22 -12.54
C ALA A 258 -17.39 12.01 -13.09
N ASN A 259 -18.40 11.32 -13.62
CA ASN A 259 -19.53 11.95 -14.32
C ASN A 259 -19.10 12.94 -15.43
N GLY A 260 -18.00 12.64 -16.12
CA GLY A 260 -17.44 13.45 -17.21
C GLY A 260 -16.63 14.68 -16.78
N GLU A 261 -16.45 14.91 -15.48
CA GLU A 261 -15.62 16.00 -14.97
C GLU A 261 -14.32 15.45 -14.35
N PRO A 262 -13.16 16.09 -14.57
CA PRO A 262 -11.89 15.64 -14.00
C PRO A 262 -11.91 15.52 -12.47
N VAL A 263 -11.25 14.48 -11.96
CA VAL A 263 -10.89 14.32 -10.55
C VAL A 263 -9.38 14.13 -10.43
N HIS A 264 -8.84 14.19 -9.21
CA HIS A 264 -7.40 14.04 -8.99
C HIS A 264 -6.92 12.62 -9.32
N GLY A 265 -7.74 11.62 -9.03
CA GLY A 265 -7.47 10.22 -9.34
C GLY A 265 -8.31 9.25 -8.52
N LEU A 266 -7.76 8.05 -8.36
CA LEU A 266 -8.23 6.91 -7.60
C LEU A 266 -7.11 6.52 -6.63
N SER A 267 -7.49 6.23 -5.40
CA SER A 267 -6.62 5.58 -4.43
C SER A 267 -6.85 4.07 -4.53
N LEU A 268 -5.99 3.38 -5.27
CA LEU A 268 -6.07 1.93 -5.47
C LEU A 268 -5.34 1.22 -4.33
N PHE A 269 -5.94 0.14 -3.84
CA PHE A 269 -5.40 -0.70 -2.76
C PHE A 269 -5.84 -2.14 -2.97
N LEU A 270 -5.12 -3.06 -2.32
CA LEU A 270 -5.52 -4.45 -2.19
C LEU A 270 -6.34 -4.57 -0.92
N ALA A 271 -7.60 -4.99 -1.02
CA ALA A 271 -8.51 -5.11 0.13
C ALA A 271 -8.94 -6.56 0.35
N ARG A 272 -9.18 -6.92 1.61
CA ARG A 272 -9.86 -8.16 1.98
C ARG A 272 -11.17 -7.93 2.73
N ASP A 273 -11.42 -6.69 3.15
CA ASP A 273 -12.61 -6.31 3.87
C ASP A 273 -13.84 -6.26 2.94
N ALA A 274 -15.03 -6.33 3.53
CA ALA A 274 -16.28 -6.27 2.78
C ALA A 274 -16.57 -4.87 2.21
N GLY A 275 -15.85 -3.83 2.65
CA GLY A 275 -15.96 -2.45 2.16
C GLY A 275 -15.07 -2.14 0.96
N PHE A 276 -14.66 -3.17 0.21
CA PHE A 276 -13.99 -2.99 -1.08
C PHE A 276 -14.89 -2.24 -2.07
N GLY A 277 -14.25 -1.43 -2.91
CA GLY A 277 -14.88 -0.56 -3.88
C GLY A 277 -13.85 0.39 -4.48
N ALA A 278 -14.30 1.45 -5.14
CA ALA A 278 -13.41 2.44 -5.75
C ALA A 278 -13.36 3.74 -4.93
N LYS A 279 -12.17 4.11 -4.44
CA LYS A 279 -11.95 5.38 -3.70
C LYS A 279 -11.50 6.48 -4.67
N LEU A 280 -12.37 7.44 -4.93
CA LEU A 280 -12.08 8.66 -5.65
C LEU A 280 -11.23 9.60 -4.80
N VAL A 281 -10.24 10.25 -5.41
CA VAL A 281 -9.51 11.38 -4.82
C VAL A 281 -9.97 12.65 -5.54
N CYS A 282 -10.62 13.56 -4.80
CA CYS A 282 -11.33 14.71 -5.34
C CYS A 282 -11.25 15.93 -4.40
N PRO A 283 -10.06 16.48 -4.10
CA PRO A 283 -9.91 17.66 -3.24
C PRO A 283 -10.61 18.92 -3.78
N ASP A 284 -10.88 18.98 -5.09
CA ASP A 284 -11.50 20.12 -5.75
C ASP A 284 -13.00 19.90 -6.04
N ARG A 285 -13.59 18.81 -5.54
CA ARG A 285 -14.98 18.45 -5.83
C ARG A 285 -15.64 17.64 -4.71
N GLU A 286 -16.86 18.03 -4.38
CA GLU A 286 -17.69 17.32 -3.41
C GLU A 286 -18.63 16.31 -4.08
N PHE A 287 -18.88 15.22 -3.37
CA PHE A 287 -19.91 14.24 -3.68
C PHE A 287 -20.78 14.05 -2.43
N ALA A 288 -22.04 13.69 -2.60
CA ALA A 288 -22.93 13.32 -1.51
C ALA A 288 -23.14 11.79 -1.48
N VAL A 289 -23.34 11.25 -0.27
CA VAL A 289 -23.80 9.86 -0.12
C VAL A 289 -25.12 9.67 -0.87
N GLY A 290 -25.19 8.64 -1.71
CA GLY A 290 -26.30 8.36 -2.62
C GLY A 290 -26.11 8.88 -4.05
N ASP A 291 -25.05 9.63 -4.33
CA ASP A 291 -24.74 10.06 -5.70
C ASP A 291 -24.33 8.86 -6.56
N SER A 292 -24.92 8.75 -7.75
CA SER A 292 -24.44 7.82 -8.78
C SER A 292 -23.24 8.42 -9.53
N VAL A 293 -22.17 7.64 -9.64
CA VAL A 293 -20.93 8.06 -10.29
C VAL A 293 -20.56 7.10 -11.41
N THR A 294 -20.18 7.65 -12.56
CA THR A 294 -19.48 6.95 -13.65
C THR A 294 -18.06 7.48 -13.74
N VAL A 295 -17.09 6.63 -13.47
CA VAL A 295 -15.66 6.87 -13.63
C VAL A 295 -15.22 6.45 -15.02
N ALA A 296 -14.41 7.29 -15.65
CA ALA A 296 -13.76 6.98 -16.90
C ALA A 296 -12.30 7.44 -16.88
N VAL A 297 -11.52 6.89 -17.81
CA VAL A 297 -10.15 7.32 -18.09
C VAL A 297 -10.13 7.85 -19.51
N ASP A 298 -9.62 9.06 -19.69
CA ASP A 298 -9.51 9.72 -20.99
C ASP A 298 -8.02 9.97 -21.31
N PRO A 299 -7.52 9.61 -22.50
CA PRO A 299 -6.17 10.00 -22.93
C PRO A 299 -6.04 11.54 -22.98
N THR A 300 -4.91 12.08 -22.55
CA THR A 300 -4.61 13.52 -22.70
C THR A 300 -4.15 13.89 -24.10
#